data_AF-A0A7V2PGT5-F1
#
_entry.id   AF-A0A7V2PGT5-F1
#
_cell.length_a   1.000
_cell.length_b   1.000
_cell.length_c   1.000
_cell.angle_alpha   90.00
_cell.angle_beta   90.00
_cell.angle_gamma   90.00
#
_symmetry.space_group_name_H-M   'P 1'
#
loop_
_entity.id
_entity.type
_entity.pdbx_description
1 polymer ?
#
loop_
_entity_poly.entity_id
_entity_poly.type
_entity_poly.pdbx_seq_one_letter_code
_entity_poly.pdbx_strand_id
1 'polypeptide(L)'
;MQQTAGRISAWFSSTLSGLRDTVRKYTGSPGGIAKSRGQGAQGVTRARPGRVVHKRAFAGRSQEAVELWGRRFTIVDRGLDPDEVYAAISDLNEMLDEAEMSYQAGVEGSEGGSDMAFDDAEEQARDILKEAEEKAEEVVRRAQERAAQILERSKHLAEKEVKNRLRKAYEEFMSEMKISEKTALGSYISMSGDKATEPSVEEDAQSQLALSESKAEAGEEVEPSAAEELEAGEPEEQPLLAEDREPVFYEGLIELAVRPPVGSDQVLQLHKTLRHMPEIEVLNLGISDDKGIRIGLFLESPLPLLEILSALPEVEKAAEVKLRPGYVIYDRRLGVATPDSKIIVTYTK
;
A
#
# COMPACT_ATOMS: atom_id res chain seq x y z
N MET A 1 10.43 40.11 19.12
CA MET A 1 10.25 39.83 17.68
C MET A 1 10.68 38.42 17.27
N GLN A 2 11.88 37.92 17.62
CA GLN A 2 12.27 36.55 17.23
C GLN A 2 11.35 35.44 17.78
N GLN A 3 10.77 35.61 18.98
CA GLN A 3 9.82 34.64 19.53
C GLN A 3 8.45 34.61 18.84
N THR A 4 7.96 35.73 18.30
CA THR A 4 6.65 35.77 17.62
C THR A 4 6.75 35.21 16.20
N ALA A 5 7.82 35.52 15.48
CA ALA A 5 8.12 34.93 14.17
C ALA A 5 8.26 33.39 14.25
N GLY A 6 8.95 32.88 15.28
CA GLY A 6 9.08 31.44 15.50
C GLY A 6 7.74 30.73 15.78
N ARG A 7 6.78 31.40 16.43
CA ARG A 7 5.45 30.82 16.71
C ARG A 7 4.55 30.77 15.49
N ILE A 8 4.64 31.78 14.60
CA ILE A 8 3.89 31.81 13.34
C ILE A 8 4.43 30.74 12.37
N SER A 9 5.75 30.63 12.23
CA SER A 9 6.40 29.60 11.40
C SER A 9 6.08 28.17 11.88
N ALA A 10 6.10 27.93 13.20
CA ALA A 10 5.76 26.63 13.77
C ALA A 10 4.28 26.26 13.56
N TRP A 11 3.37 27.24 13.69
CA TRP A 11 1.95 27.03 13.44
C TRP A 11 1.67 26.73 11.96
N PHE A 12 2.23 27.51 11.02
CA PHE A 12 2.08 27.25 9.58
C PHE A 12 2.64 25.89 9.16
N SER A 13 3.80 25.51 9.69
CA SER A 13 4.39 24.18 9.43
C SER A 13 3.48 23.04 9.91
N SER A 14 2.85 23.21 11.08
CA SER A 14 1.88 22.26 11.61
C SER A 14 0.63 22.15 10.72
N THR A 15 0.05 23.30 10.33
CA THR A 15 -1.16 23.36 9.51
C THR A 15 -0.92 22.82 8.09
N LEU A 16 0.21 23.15 7.47
CA LEU A 16 0.62 22.60 6.16
C LEU A 16 0.89 21.09 6.23
N SER A 17 1.44 20.58 7.34
CA SER A 17 1.61 19.13 7.52
C SER A 17 0.26 18.41 7.58
N GLY A 18 -0.70 18.96 8.34
CA GLY A 18 -2.07 18.43 8.41
C GLY A 18 -2.81 18.50 7.07
N LEU A 19 -2.58 19.56 6.28
CA LEU A 19 -3.13 19.68 4.93
C LEU A 19 -2.53 18.63 4.00
N ARG A 20 -1.22 18.37 4.08
CA ARG A 20 -0.50 17.36 3.29
C ARG A 20 -1.01 15.96 3.60
N ASP A 21 -1.28 15.67 4.87
CA ASP A 21 -1.85 14.39 5.31
C ASP A 21 -3.31 14.23 4.86
N THR A 22 -4.09 15.32 4.88
CA THR A 22 -5.47 15.33 4.41
C THR A 22 -5.53 15.11 2.90
N VAL A 23 -4.74 15.85 2.11
CA VAL A 23 -4.59 15.66 0.66
C VAL A 23 -4.17 14.22 0.34
N ARG A 24 -3.19 13.67 1.06
CA ARG A 24 -2.72 12.29 0.87
C ARG A 24 -3.79 11.24 1.19
N LYS A 25 -4.68 11.53 2.15
CA LYS A 25 -5.84 10.69 2.48
C LYS A 25 -6.89 10.65 1.38
N TYR A 26 -7.04 11.74 0.61
CA TYR A 26 -8.05 11.87 -0.45
C TYR A 26 -7.54 11.60 -1.87
N THR A 27 -6.23 11.69 -2.15
CA THR A 27 -5.67 11.44 -3.49
C THR A 27 -5.36 9.97 -3.78
N GLY A 28 -5.48 9.08 -2.80
CA GLY A 28 -5.30 7.63 -2.98
C GLY A 28 -3.91 7.25 -3.50
N SER A 29 -3.01 6.83 -2.61
CA SER A 29 -1.62 6.44 -2.94
C SER A 29 -1.54 5.67 -4.28
N PRO A 30 -0.76 6.17 -5.27
CA PRO A 30 -0.66 5.53 -6.58
C PRO A 30 0.04 4.19 -6.42
N GLY A 31 -0.73 3.13 -6.21
CA GLY A 31 -0.24 1.76 -6.28
C GLY A 31 0.44 1.56 -7.63
N GLY A 32 1.75 1.32 -7.60
CA GLY A 32 2.60 1.13 -8.77
C GLY A 32 2.04 0.04 -9.67
N ILE A 33 1.41 0.45 -10.77
CA ILE A 33 1.11 -0.45 -11.88
C ILE A 33 2.38 -0.50 -12.70
N ALA A 34 3.16 -1.56 -12.50
CA ALA A 34 4.21 -1.97 -13.40
C ALA A 34 3.62 -2.04 -14.83
N LYS A 35 4.00 -1.10 -15.69
CA LYS A 35 3.73 -1.18 -17.12
C LYS A 35 4.51 -2.39 -17.64
N SER A 36 3.81 -3.52 -17.83
CA SER A 36 4.34 -4.65 -18.57
C SER A 36 4.61 -4.20 -20.02
N ARG A 37 5.87 -3.88 -20.28
CA ARG A 37 6.37 -3.54 -21.60
C ARG A 37 6.45 -4.84 -22.41
N GLY A 38 5.34 -5.22 -23.03
CA GLY A 38 5.31 -6.31 -23.99
C GLY A 38 6.22 -5.98 -25.17
N GLN A 39 7.37 -6.65 -25.24
CA GLN A 39 8.18 -6.72 -26.46
C GLN A 39 7.37 -7.50 -27.51
N GLY A 40 6.75 -6.77 -28.42
CA GLY A 40 6.11 -7.34 -29.61
C GLY A 40 7.18 -7.80 -30.59
N ALA A 41 7.27 -9.11 -30.76
CA ALA A 41 7.98 -9.76 -31.85
C ALA A 41 7.50 -9.24 -33.21
N GLN A 42 8.44 -8.97 -34.10
CA GLN A 42 8.18 -8.65 -35.51
C GLN A 42 7.59 -9.89 -36.20
N GLY A 43 6.26 -9.96 -36.26
CA GLY A 43 5.52 -10.93 -37.06
C GLY A 43 4.91 -10.24 -38.29
N VAL A 44 5.52 -10.45 -39.45
CA VAL A 44 4.99 -10.04 -40.75
C VAL A 44 3.71 -10.83 -41.03
N THR A 45 2.54 -10.20 -40.91
CA THR A 45 1.28 -10.76 -41.43
C THR A 45 0.67 -9.83 -42.46
N ARG A 46 0.52 -10.37 -43.67
CA ARG A 46 -0.12 -9.79 -44.84
C ARG A 46 -1.50 -9.21 -44.51
N ALA A 47 -1.73 -8.02 -45.06
CA ALA A 47 -2.98 -7.28 -45.00
C ALA A 47 -4.17 -8.11 -45.54
N ARG A 48 -5.22 -8.21 -44.72
CA ARG A 48 -6.59 -8.46 -45.20
C ARG A 48 -7.33 -7.11 -45.28
N PRO A 49 -7.85 -6.70 -46.43
CA PRO A 49 -8.70 -5.51 -46.54
C PRO A 49 -10.10 -5.82 -46.01
N GLY A 50 -10.66 -4.92 -45.21
CA GLY A 50 -12.08 -4.97 -44.84
C GLY A 50 -12.37 -5.32 -43.38
N ARG A 51 -11.90 -4.49 -42.43
CA ARG A 51 -12.57 -4.37 -41.14
C ARG A 51 -12.52 -2.92 -40.68
N VAL A 52 -13.66 -2.25 -40.78
CA VAL A 52 -13.87 -0.93 -40.18
C VAL A 52 -13.82 -1.12 -38.67
N VAL A 53 -12.67 -0.83 -38.08
CA VAL A 53 -12.54 -0.72 -36.63
C VAL A 53 -13.17 0.62 -36.27
N HIS A 54 -14.42 0.59 -35.81
CA HIS A 54 -15.00 1.72 -35.11
C HIS A 54 -14.16 1.94 -33.84
N LYS A 55 -13.22 2.89 -33.92
CA LYS A 55 -12.68 3.55 -32.73
C LYS A 55 -13.88 4.17 -32.03
N ARG A 56 -14.40 3.50 -30.99
CA ARG A 56 -15.29 4.14 -30.02
C ARG A 56 -14.45 5.23 -29.36
N ALA A 57 -14.57 6.44 -29.88
CA ALA A 57 -14.28 7.63 -29.10
C ALA A 57 -15.13 7.50 -27.83
N PHE A 58 -14.48 7.40 -26.66
CA PHE A 58 -15.17 7.55 -25.40
C PHE A 58 -15.67 8.99 -25.36
N ALA A 59 -16.90 9.18 -25.84
CA ALA A 59 -17.57 10.46 -25.82
C ALA A 59 -17.79 10.87 -24.36
N GLY A 60 -17.14 11.97 -23.98
CA GLY A 60 -17.56 12.90 -22.94
C GLY A 60 -18.12 12.29 -21.66
N ARG A 61 -17.25 11.72 -20.81
CA ARG A 61 -17.48 11.93 -19.38
C ARG A 61 -17.00 13.34 -19.11
N SER A 62 -17.94 14.26 -18.87
CA SER A 62 -17.62 15.58 -18.34
C SER A 62 -16.68 15.38 -17.16
N GLN A 63 -15.44 15.86 -17.29
CA GLN A 63 -14.51 15.88 -16.17
C GLN A 63 -15.17 16.73 -15.09
N GLU A 64 -15.53 16.10 -13.97
CA GLU A 64 -16.05 16.81 -12.82
C GLU A 64 -14.89 17.62 -12.24
N ALA A 65 -14.99 18.94 -12.32
CA ALA A 65 -14.05 19.83 -11.68
C ALA A 65 -14.61 20.26 -10.31
N VAL A 66 -13.77 20.26 -9.29
CA VAL A 66 -14.10 20.73 -7.94
C VAL A 66 -13.34 22.03 -7.70
N GLU A 67 -14.02 23.06 -7.22
CA GLU A 67 -13.37 24.30 -6.82
C GLU A 67 -12.98 24.24 -5.35
N LEU A 68 -11.68 24.35 -5.05
CA LEU A 68 -11.11 24.41 -3.71
C LEU A 68 -10.24 25.67 -3.62
N TRP A 69 -10.41 26.48 -2.58
CA TRP A 69 -9.64 27.72 -2.36
C TRP A 69 -9.62 28.68 -3.56
N GLY A 70 -10.74 28.78 -4.30
CA GLY A 70 -10.85 29.62 -5.51
C GLY A 70 -10.10 29.08 -6.74
N ARG A 71 -9.59 27.85 -6.68
CA ARG A 71 -8.94 27.15 -7.80
C ARG A 71 -9.76 25.93 -8.20
N ARG A 72 -9.85 25.67 -9.50
CA ARG A 72 -10.53 24.50 -10.04
C ARG A 72 -9.55 23.34 -10.16
N PHE A 73 -9.95 22.20 -9.60
CA PHE A 73 -9.21 20.94 -9.64
C PHE A 73 -10.00 19.89 -10.42
N THR A 74 -9.32 19.14 -11.27
CA THR A 74 -9.88 18.08 -12.08
C THR A 74 -9.97 16.79 -11.25
N ILE A 75 -11.16 16.17 -11.17
CA ILE A 75 -11.30 14.83 -10.59
C ILE A 75 -10.88 13.79 -11.65
N VAL A 76 -9.83 13.04 -11.34
CA VAL A 76 -9.41 11.81 -12.02
C VAL A 76 -9.97 10.57 -11.30
N ASP A 77 -9.86 9.39 -11.92
CA ASP A 77 -10.48 8.13 -11.45
C ASP A 77 -10.16 7.74 -10.00
N ARG A 78 -9.16 8.37 -9.36
CA ARG A 78 -8.73 8.12 -7.96
C ARG A 78 -8.71 9.36 -7.05
N GLY A 79 -9.28 10.49 -7.46
CA GLY A 79 -9.31 11.71 -6.65
C GLY A 79 -8.95 12.96 -7.45
N LEU A 80 -8.37 13.96 -6.80
CA LEU A 80 -7.87 15.17 -7.47
C LEU A 80 -6.61 14.84 -8.27
N ASP A 81 -6.43 15.54 -9.40
CA ASP A 81 -5.21 15.43 -10.19
C ASP A 81 -3.99 15.78 -9.32
N PRO A 82 -3.05 14.85 -9.10
CA PRO A 82 -1.90 15.10 -8.25
C PRO A 82 -1.05 16.27 -8.76
N ASP A 83 -0.94 16.46 -10.07
CA ASP A 83 -0.09 17.50 -10.65
C ASP A 83 -0.67 18.90 -10.37
N GLU A 84 -1.99 19.05 -10.46
CA GLU A 84 -2.68 20.30 -10.09
C GLU A 84 -2.59 20.59 -8.59
N VAL A 85 -2.67 19.56 -7.76
CA VAL A 85 -2.50 19.69 -6.30
C VAL A 85 -1.08 20.09 -5.94
N TYR A 86 -0.05 19.51 -6.56
CA TYR A 86 1.33 19.90 -6.34
C TYR A 86 1.60 21.33 -6.81
N ALA A 87 1.06 21.73 -7.96
CA ALA A 87 1.16 23.11 -8.44
C ALA A 87 0.51 24.08 -7.43
N ALA A 88 -0.68 23.77 -6.91
CA ALA A 88 -1.34 24.60 -5.90
C ALA A 88 -0.54 24.72 -4.60
N ILE A 89 0.10 23.63 -4.15
CA ILE A 89 0.99 23.66 -2.96
C ILE A 89 2.25 24.49 -3.24
N SER A 90 2.81 24.39 -4.45
CA SER A 90 4.00 25.16 -4.85
C SER A 90 3.71 26.66 -4.82
N ASP A 91 2.60 27.09 -5.43
CA ASP A 91 2.21 28.50 -5.45
C ASP A 91 1.93 29.03 -4.03
N LEU A 92 1.39 28.19 -3.14
CA LEU A 92 1.18 28.52 -1.72
C LEU A 92 2.49 28.76 -0.97
N ASN A 93 3.52 27.95 -1.23
CA ASN A 93 4.83 28.14 -0.62
C ASN A 93 5.52 29.40 -1.17
N GLU A 94 5.39 29.68 -2.46
CA GLU A 94 5.96 30.89 -3.08
C GLU A 94 5.32 32.16 -2.50
N MET A 95 3.99 32.18 -2.33
CA MET A 95 3.30 33.28 -1.64
C MET A 95 3.75 33.44 -0.17
N LEU A 96 4.09 32.33 0.50
CA LEU A 96 4.58 32.36 1.88
C LEU A 96 5.98 32.97 1.95
N ASP A 97 6.88 32.55 1.05
CA ASP A 97 8.24 33.06 0.96
C ASP A 97 8.26 34.56 0.61
N GLU A 98 7.39 35.00 -0.31
CA GLU A 98 7.21 36.43 -0.63
C GLU A 98 6.71 37.24 0.58
N ALA A 99 5.73 36.70 1.32
CA ALA A 99 5.22 37.35 2.51
C ALA A 99 6.30 37.48 3.60
N GLU A 100 7.10 36.43 3.82
CA GLU A 100 8.20 36.43 4.78
C GLU A 100 9.30 37.42 4.41
N MET A 101 9.68 37.50 3.12
CA MET A 101 10.62 38.49 2.62
C MET A 101 10.09 39.93 2.80
N SER A 102 8.80 40.16 2.52
CA SER A 102 8.19 41.48 2.71
C SER A 102 8.20 41.91 4.18
N TYR A 103 8.00 40.97 5.10
CA TYR A 103 8.02 41.21 6.54
C TYR A 103 9.43 41.57 7.01
N GLN A 104 10.45 40.82 6.60
CA GLN A 104 11.84 41.11 6.96
C GLN A 104 12.30 42.48 6.45
N ALA A 105 11.93 42.85 5.22
CA ALA A 105 12.26 44.15 4.65
C ALA A 105 11.60 45.33 5.41
N GLY A 106 10.40 45.13 5.97
CA GLY A 106 9.71 46.15 6.78
C GLY A 106 10.31 46.33 8.18
N VAL A 107 10.87 45.26 8.77
CA VAL A 107 11.42 45.28 10.13
C VAL A 107 12.75 46.05 10.20
N GLU A 108 13.59 46.01 9.16
CA GLU A 108 14.88 46.71 9.15
C GLU A 108 14.76 48.24 8.89
N GLY A 109 13.60 48.72 8.43
CA GLY A 109 13.39 50.13 8.06
C GLY A 109 12.79 51.03 9.15
N SER A 110 12.37 50.48 10.31
CA SER A 110 11.53 51.18 11.29
C SER A 110 12.18 51.28 12.68
N GLU A 111 13.31 51.99 12.78
CA GLU A 111 14.05 52.15 14.04
C GLU A 111 13.58 53.32 14.95
N GLY A 112 12.43 53.95 14.70
CA GLY A 112 12.08 55.15 15.48
C GLY A 112 10.62 55.60 15.56
N GLY A 113 9.65 54.79 15.13
CA GLY A 113 8.26 55.23 15.04
C GLY A 113 7.25 54.24 15.63
N SER A 114 6.70 54.62 16.79
CA SER A 114 5.38 54.23 17.33
C SER A 114 5.12 52.77 17.75
N ASP A 115 5.25 52.50 19.04
CA ASP A 115 4.66 51.33 19.71
C ASP A 115 3.14 51.21 19.43
N MET A 116 2.45 52.33 19.22
CA MET A 116 1.00 52.38 18.99
C MET A 116 0.58 51.80 17.62
N ALA A 117 1.41 51.90 16.58
CA ALA A 117 1.11 51.31 15.27
C ALA A 117 1.34 49.78 15.26
N PHE A 118 2.11 49.27 16.21
CA PHE A 118 2.40 47.85 16.33
C PHE A 118 1.22 47.09 16.93
N ASP A 119 0.58 47.66 17.96
CA ASP A 119 -0.61 47.07 18.58
C ASP A 119 -1.77 46.95 17.58
N ASP A 120 -2.03 48.00 16.77
CA ASP A 120 -3.06 48.00 15.73
C ASP A 120 -2.78 46.94 14.64
N ALA A 121 -1.52 46.80 14.21
CA ALA A 121 -1.13 45.80 13.22
C ALA A 121 -1.21 44.36 13.78
N GLU A 122 -0.89 44.16 15.06
CA GLU A 122 -1.01 42.87 15.72
C GLU A 122 -2.48 42.47 15.90
N GLU A 123 -3.36 43.41 16.26
CA GLU A 123 -4.81 43.16 16.35
C GLU A 123 -5.38 42.79 14.97
N GLN A 124 -5.06 43.53 13.92
CA GLN A 124 -5.48 43.21 12.56
C GLN A 124 -4.97 41.83 12.10
N ALA A 125 -3.71 41.49 12.41
CA ALA A 125 -3.16 40.17 12.07
C ALA A 125 -3.92 39.04 12.79
N ARG A 126 -4.29 39.24 14.06
CA ARG A 126 -5.08 38.27 14.83
C ARG A 126 -6.48 38.09 14.27
N ASP A 127 -7.15 39.17 13.86
CA ASP A 127 -8.48 39.11 13.27
C ASP A 127 -8.47 38.36 11.92
N ILE A 128 -7.46 38.64 11.06
CA ILE A 128 -7.30 37.93 9.79
C ILE A 128 -7.04 36.45 10.01
N LEU A 129 -6.17 36.09 10.97
CA LEU A 129 -5.88 34.70 11.31
C LEU A 129 -7.12 33.96 11.81
N LYS A 130 -7.90 34.61 12.68
CA LYS A 130 -9.15 34.05 13.20
C LYS A 130 -10.19 33.84 12.11
N GLU A 131 -10.37 34.81 11.21
CA GLU A 131 -11.28 34.68 10.08
C GLU A 131 -10.83 33.55 9.11
N ALA A 132 -9.52 33.42 8.89
CA ALA A 132 -8.96 32.34 8.07
C ALA A 132 -9.19 30.96 8.71
N GLU A 133 -9.04 30.85 10.04
CA GLU A 133 -9.30 29.63 10.81
C GLU A 133 -10.79 29.23 10.71
N GLU A 134 -11.71 30.15 10.98
CA GLU A 134 -13.15 29.90 10.89
C GLU A 134 -13.57 29.43 9.48
N LYS A 135 -13.01 30.04 8.42
CA LYS A 135 -13.25 29.62 7.02
C LYS A 135 -12.66 28.24 6.73
N ALA A 136 -11.47 27.94 7.23
CA ALA A 136 -10.84 26.64 7.05
C ALA A 136 -11.65 25.53 7.73
N GLU A 137 -12.11 25.76 8.96
CA GLU A 137 -12.98 24.84 9.68
C GLU A 137 -14.31 24.60 8.95
N GLU A 138 -14.92 25.65 8.40
CA GLU A 138 -16.15 25.52 7.63
C GLU A 138 -15.95 24.65 6.37
N VAL A 139 -14.85 24.83 5.66
CA VAL A 139 -14.50 24.01 4.48
C VAL A 139 -14.29 22.56 4.87
N VAL A 140 -13.56 22.30 5.96
CA VAL A 140 -13.33 20.94 6.48
C VAL A 140 -14.65 20.28 6.85
N ARG A 141 -15.53 20.99 7.56
CA ARG A 141 -16.85 20.48 7.94
C ARG A 141 -17.70 20.13 6.72
N ARG A 142 -17.78 21.02 5.72
CA ARG A 142 -18.50 20.74 4.46
C ARG A 142 -17.92 19.55 3.70
N ALA A 143 -16.59 19.40 3.69
CA ALA A 143 -15.93 18.27 3.05
C ALA A 143 -16.26 16.95 3.77
N GLN A 144 -16.27 16.94 5.10
CA GLN A 144 -16.65 15.78 5.91
C GLN A 144 -18.12 15.38 5.68
N GLU A 145 -19.05 16.35 5.69
CA GLU A 145 -20.47 16.11 5.41
C GLU A 145 -20.69 15.49 4.02
N ARG A 146 -19.99 16.00 2.99
CA ARG A 146 -20.05 15.44 1.63
C ARG A 146 -19.45 14.04 1.55
N ALA A 147 -18.31 13.80 2.21
CA ALA A 147 -17.69 12.48 2.25
C ALA A 147 -18.60 11.45 2.91
N ALA A 148 -19.24 11.81 4.04
CA ALA A 148 -20.23 10.96 4.71
C ALA A 148 -21.42 10.65 3.78
N GLN A 149 -21.93 11.65 3.05
CA GLN A 149 -23.03 11.46 2.11
C GLN A 149 -22.65 10.53 0.94
N ILE A 150 -21.42 10.63 0.40
CA ILE A 150 -20.93 9.74 -0.66
C ILE A 150 -20.82 8.31 -0.14
N LEU A 151 -20.27 8.11 1.06
CA LEU A 151 -20.16 6.80 1.69
C LEU A 151 -21.53 6.15 1.90
N GLU A 152 -22.51 6.90 2.40
CA GLU A 152 -23.88 6.41 2.60
C GLU A 152 -24.53 6.00 1.27
N ARG A 153 -24.41 6.82 0.22
CA ARG A 153 -24.91 6.48 -1.12
C ARG A 153 -24.24 5.22 -1.67
N SER A 154 -22.92 5.09 -1.51
CA SER A 154 -22.16 3.93 -1.97
C SER A 154 -22.59 2.64 -1.26
N LYS A 155 -22.84 2.71 0.06
CA LYS A 155 -23.35 1.60 0.86
C LYS A 155 -24.71 1.15 0.35
N HIS A 156 -25.63 2.09 0.11
CA HIS A 156 -26.97 1.77 -0.40
C HIS A 156 -26.92 1.13 -1.80
N LEU A 157 -26.03 1.61 -2.68
CA LEU A 157 -25.85 1.02 -4.01
C LEU A 157 -25.29 -0.41 -3.93
N ALA A 158 -24.27 -0.63 -3.09
CA ALA A 158 -23.69 -1.95 -2.86
C ALA A 158 -24.73 -2.94 -2.29
N GLU A 159 -25.50 -2.52 -1.29
CA GLU A 159 -26.58 -3.35 -0.72
C GLU A 159 -27.65 -3.70 -1.76
N LYS A 160 -28.04 -2.75 -2.61
CA LYS A 160 -29.00 -2.99 -3.68
C LYS A 160 -28.46 -3.98 -4.71
N GLU A 161 -27.17 -3.87 -5.07
CA GLU A 161 -26.53 -4.80 -6.00
C GLU A 161 -26.44 -6.21 -5.43
N VAL A 162 -26.04 -6.37 -4.16
CA VAL A 162 -26.00 -7.67 -3.47
C VAL A 162 -27.39 -8.28 -3.39
N LYS A 163 -28.42 -7.51 -3.02
CA LYS A 163 -29.82 -7.99 -2.99
C LYS A 163 -30.30 -8.44 -4.37
N ASN A 164 -29.95 -7.69 -5.42
CA ASN A 164 -30.32 -8.05 -6.79
C ASN A 164 -29.62 -9.34 -7.26
N ARG A 165 -28.33 -9.50 -6.96
CA ARG A 165 -27.58 -10.73 -7.28
C ARG A 165 -28.13 -11.94 -6.51
N LEU A 166 -28.44 -11.77 -5.22
CA LEU A 166 -29.02 -12.82 -4.40
C LEU A 166 -30.41 -13.24 -4.91
N ARG A 167 -31.26 -12.27 -5.25
CA ARG A 167 -32.58 -12.56 -5.84
C ARG A 167 -32.44 -13.33 -7.16
N LYS A 168 -31.53 -12.90 -8.03
CA LYS A 168 -31.28 -13.57 -9.31
C LYS A 168 -30.79 -15.01 -9.12
N ALA A 169 -29.84 -15.23 -8.21
CA ALA A 169 -29.35 -16.57 -7.90
C ALA A 169 -30.47 -17.47 -7.33
N TYR A 170 -31.36 -16.91 -6.50
CA TYR A 170 -32.52 -17.63 -5.98
C TYR A 170 -33.53 -17.99 -7.09
N GLU A 171 -33.81 -17.07 -8.01
CA GLU A 171 -34.69 -17.34 -9.16
C GLU A 171 -34.10 -18.40 -10.10
N GLU A 172 -32.79 -18.37 -10.35
CA GLU A 172 -32.07 -19.39 -11.13
C GLU A 172 -32.15 -20.77 -10.45
N PHE A 173 -31.87 -20.84 -9.14
CA PHE A 173 -31.97 -22.08 -8.35
C PHE A 173 -33.39 -22.67 -8.35
N MET A 174 -34.41 -21.84 -8.14
CA MET A 174 -35.81 -22.28 -8.16
C MET A 174 -36.27 -22.70 -9.56
N SER A 175 -35.65 -22.17 -10.62
CA SER A 175 -35.93 -22.59 -12.00
C SER A 175 -35.29 -23.93 -12.33
N GLU A 176 -34.08 -24.19 -11.82
CA GLU A 176 -33.37 -25.46 -11.98
C GLU A 176 -34.09 -26.62 -11.28
N MET A 177 -34.59 -26.42 -10.05
CA MET A 177 -35.37 -27.45 -9.34
C MET A 177 -36.65 -27.87 -10.08
N LYS A 178 -37.33 -26.91 -10.73
CA LYS A 178 -38.53 -27.20 -11.54
C LYS A 178 -38.22 -28.02 -12.80
N ILE A 179 -37.01 -27.90 -13.33
CA ILE A 179 -36.57 -28.70 -14.49
C ILE A 179 -36.25 -30.12 -14.03
N SER A 180 -35.55 -30.29 -12.90
CA SER A 180 -35.21 -31.63 -12.40
C SER A 180 -36.44 -32.47 -12.03
N GLU A 181 -37.50 -31.85 -11.49
CA GLU A 181 -38.73 -32.57 -11.12
C GLU A 181 -39.48 -33.12 -12.36
N LYS A 182 -39.51 -32.35 -13.45
CA LYS A 182 -40.10 -32.80 -14.72
C LYS A 182 -39.30 -33.94 -15.36
N THR A 183 -37.98 -33.90 -15.26
CA THR A 183 -37.10 -34.93 -15.82
C THR A 183 -37.20 -36.24 -15.03
N ALA A 184 -37.30 -36.18 -13.70
CA ALA A 184 -37.48 -37.36 -12.86
C ALA A 184 -38.81 -38.11 -13.15
N LEU A 185 -39.90 -37.37 -13.37
CA LEU A 185 -41.19 -37.95 -13.76
C LEU A 185 -41.22 -38.49 -15.20
N GLY A 186 -40.49 -37.86 -16.13
CA GLY A 186 -40.35 -38.35 -17.50
C GLY A 186 -39.53 -39.64 -17.62
N SER A 187 -38.52 -39.81 -16.77
CA SER A 187 -37.65 -41.00 -16.76
C SER A 187 -38.37 -42.27 -16.30
N TYR A 188 -39.39 -42.17 -15.44
CA TYR A 188 -40.06 -43.35 -14.87
C TYR A 188 -41.04 -44.03 -15.85
N ILE A 189 -41.49 -43.31 -16.89
CA ILE A 189 -42.42 -43.85 -17.89
C ILE A 189 -41.67 -44.54 -19.05
N SER A 190 -40.37 -44.30 -19.22
CA SER A 190 -39.58 -44.87 -20.33
C SER A 190 -38.82 -46.16 -19.99
N MET A 191 -38.89 -46.67 -18.76
CA MET A 191 -38.18 -47.91 -18.35
C MET A 191 -39.10 -49.13 -18.11
N SER A 192 -40.37 -49.06 -18.49
CA SER A 192 -41.30 -50.21 -18.43
C SER A 192 -41.34 -51.04 -19.73
N GLY A 193 -40.38 -50.84 -20.64
CA GLY A 193 -40.21 -51.63 -21.86
C GLY A 193 -38.80 -52.19 -21.98
N ASP A 194 -38.72 -53.52 -21.89
CA ASP A 194 -37.61 -54.40 -22.29
C ASP A 194 -36.51 -54.79 -21.28
N LYS A 195 -36.67 -56.07 -20.90
CA LYS A 195 -35.66 -57.13 -20.80
C LYS A 195 -34.61 -57.08 -19.69
N ALA A 196 -34.92 -57.93 -18.71
CA ALA A 196 -34.00 -58.67 -17.87
C ALA A 196 -32.72 -59.09 -18.61
N THR A 197 -31.59 -58.55 -18.16
CA THR A 197 -30.28 -59.19 -18.28
C THR A 197 -29.52 -58.81 -17.03
N GLU A 198 -29.36 -59.78 -16.13
CA GLU A 198 -28.49 -59.70 -14.97
C GLU A 198 -27.04 -59.48 -15.42
N PRO A 199 -26.27 -58.66 -14.70
CA PRO A 199 -24.89 -59.01 -14.48
C PRO A 199 -24.55 -59.10 -12.99
N SER A 200 -24.07 -60.29 -12.69
CA SER A 200 -23.23 -60.71 -11.57
C SER A 200 -22.10 -59.73 -11.25
N VAL A 201 -21.97 -59.47 -9.94
CA VAL A 201 -20.74 -59.45 -9.13
C VAL A 201 -19.44 -59.09 -9.84
N GLU A 202 -18.81 -57.99 -9.41
CA GLU A 202 -17.43 -58.05 -8.90
C GLU A 202 -17.08 -56.82 -8.06
N GLU A 203 -16.70 -57.14 -6.83
CA GLU A 203 -16.26 -56.30 -5.74
C GLU A 203 -14.75 -56.18 -5.90
N ASP A 204 -14.25 -55.05 -6.41
CA ASP A 204 -12.80 -54.80 -6.46
C ASP A 204 -12.40 -53.57 -5.66
N ALA A 205 -11.65 -53.93 -4.63
CA ALA A 205 -10.80 -53.17 -3.75
C ALA A 205 -9.93 -52.09 -4.41
N GLN A 206 -9.58 -51.11 -3.57
CA GLN A 206 -8.27 -50.47 -3.51
C GLN A 206 -7.74 -49.81 -4.79
N SER A 207 -7.94 -48.49 -4.90
CA SER A 207 -6.98 -47.64 -5.60
C SER A 207 -6.32 -46.68 -4.62
N GLN A 208 -5.06 -47.01 -4.36
CA GLN A 208 -4.05 -46.25 -3.65
C GLN A 208 -3.84 -44.90 -4.35
N LEU A 209 -4.04 -43.80 -3.63
CA LEU A 209 -3.52 -42.50 -4.03
C LEU A 209 -2.05 -42.44 -3.56
N ALA A 210 -1.17 -42.82 -4.48
CA ALA A 210 0.27 -42.77 -4.33
C ALA A 210 0.74 -41.32 -4.18
N LEU A 211 1.39 -41.07 -3.05
CA LEU A 211 2.38 -40.02 -2.84
C LEU A 211 3.41 -40.05 -3.97
N SER A 212 3.58 -38.94 -4.69
CA SER A 212 4.74 -38.72 -5.55
C SER A 212 5.70 -37.76 -4.87
N GLU A 213 6.63 -38.30 -4.07
CA GLU A 213 7.90 -37.65 -3.74
C GLU A 213 8.76 -37.65 -5.01
N SER A 214 8.93 -36.49 -5.63
CA SER A 214 9.99 -36.31 -6.64
C SER A 214 11.24 -35.79 -5.95
N LYS A 215 12.06 -36.75 -5.52
CA LYS A 215 13.48 -36.62 -5.23
C LYS A 215 14.23 -36.36 -6.53
N ALA A 216 14.91 -35.22 -6.64
CA ALA A 216 15.91 -34.96 -7.67
C ALA A 216 17.16 -34.36 -7.02
N GLU A 217 18.05 -35.26 -6.59
CA GLU A 217 19.49 -35.01 -6.49
C GLU A 217 20.06 -35.09 -7.90
N ALA A 218 20.77 -34.06 -8.35
CA ALA A 218 21.83 -34.17 -9.35
C ALA A 218 22.77 -32.98 -9.15
N GLY A 219 23.93 -33.26 -8.58
CA GLY A 219 25.00 -32.27 -8.40
C GLY A 219 25.66 -31.91 -9.72
N GLU A 220 26.32 -30.76 -9.72
CA GLU A 220 27.42 -30.49 -10.62
C GLU A 220 28.45 -29.65 -9.87
N GLU A 221 29.52 -30.33 -9.46
CA GLU A 221 30.80 -29.73 -9.06
C GLU A 221 31.41 -29.01 -10.26
N VAL A 222 31.65 -27.70 -10.15
CA VAL A 222 32.67 -27.01 -10.94
C VAL A 222 33.35 -25.95 -10.08
N GLU A 223 34.51 -26.32 -9.56
CA GLU A 223 35.66 -25.44 -9.27
C GLU A 223 36.78 -25.86 -10.26
N PRO A 224 37.83 -25.08 -10.53
CA PRO A 224 38.07 -23.66 -10.24
C PRO A 224 38.57 -22.89 -11.50
N SER A 225 38.59 -21.55 -11.46
CA SER A 225 39.65 -20.81 -12.17
C SER A 225 39.85 -19.43 -11.58
N ALA A 226 41.03 -19.27 -10.99
CA ALA A 226 41.64 -18.03 -10.55
C ALA A 226 41.81 -17.02 -11.70
N ALA A 227 41.55 -15.75 -11.39
CA ALA A 227 42.31 -14.61 -11.88
C ALA A 227 42.10 -13.43 -10.91
N GLU A 228 43.21 -12.97 -10.37
CA GLU A 228 43.41 -11.88 -9.41
C GLU A 228 43.08 -10.48 -9.96
N GLU A 229 43.19 -9.50 -9.03
CA GLU A 229 43.42 -8.05 -9.21
C GLU A 229 42.15 -7.16 -9.36
N LEU A 230 41.88 -6.11 -8.56
CA LEU A 230 42.61 -5.34 -7.54
C LEU A 230 41.60 -4.56 -6.66
N GLU A 231 41.94 -4.43 -5.39
CA GLU A 231 41.73 -3.32 -4.44
C GLU A 231 40.46 -2.42 -4.47
N ALA A 232 39.70 -2.50 -3.37
CA ALA A 232 39.35 -1.33 -2.54
C ALA A 232 38.97 -1.83 -1.13
N GLY A 233 39.82 -1.55 -0.14
CA GLY A 233 39.65 -2.03 1.23
C GLY A 233 38.41 -1.43 1.91
N GLU A 234 37.39 -2.28 2.11
CA GLU A 234 36.43 -2.11 3.19
C GLU A 234 37.06 -2.61 4.50
N PRO A 235 36.86 -1.91 5.62
CA PRO A 235 37.38 -2.35 6.90
C PRO A 235 36.72 -3.69 7.29
N GLU A 236 37.52 -4.75 7.34
CA GLU A 236 37.17 -6.01 8.00
C GLU A 236 36.86 -5.72 9.48
N GLU A 237 35.58 -5.55 9.79
CA GLU A 237 35.07 -5.67 11.16
C GLU A 237 35.25 -7.12 11.61
N GLN A 238 36.34 -7.37 12.33
CA GLN A 238 36.58 -8.64 13.00
C GLN A 238 35.37 -9.00 13.88
N PRO A 239 34.90 -10.27 13.86
CA PRO A 239 33.81 -10.72 14.71
C PRO A 239 34.26 -10.67 16.17
N LEU A 240 33.86 -9.60 16.87
CA LEU A 240 33.97 -9.51 18.31
C LEU A 240 33.25 -10.72 18.92
N LEU A 241 34.03 -11.49 19.68
CA LEU A 241 33.62 -12.62 20.51
C LEU A 241 32.24 -12.35 21.12
N ALA A 242 31.36 -13.35 21.04
CA ALA A 242 30.02 -13.35 21.60
C ALA A 242 30.10 -13.19 23.13
N GLU A 243 30.24 -11.94 23.58
CA GLU A 243 29.97 -11.57 24.97
C GLU A 243 28.48 -11.85 25.24
N ASP A 244 28.20 -12.39 26.42
CA ASP A 244 26.85 -12.68 26.95
C ASP A 244 25.96 -11.43 26.91
N ARG A 245 25.41 -11.12 25.74
CA ARG A 245 24.45 -10.04 25.57
C ARG A 245 23.13 -10.52 26.14
N GLU A 246 22.57 -9.73 27.05
CA GLU A 246 21.22 -9.97 27.56
C GLU A 246 20.24 -10.01 26.37
N PRO A 247 19.30 -10.97 26.35
CA PRO A 247 18.35 -11.12 25.25
C PRO A 247 17.51 -9.84 25.11
N VAL A 248 17.55 -9.24 23.92
CA VAL A 248 16.76 -8.06 23.59
C VAL A 248 15.36 -8.52 23.18
N PHE A 249 14.36 -8.13 23.95
CA PHE A 249 12.95 -8.41 23.66
C PHE A 249 12.33 -7.26 22.86
N TYR A 250 11.61 -7.62 21.81
CA TYR A 250 10.91 -6.68 20.95
C TYR A 250 9.39 -6.83 21.13
N GLU A 251 8.67 -5.72 21.10
CA GLU A 251 7.20 -5.65 21.20
C GLU A 251 6.68 -4.63 20.18
N GLY A 252 5.42 -4.77 19.76
CA GLY A 252 4.77 -3.78 18.89
C GLY A 252 5.06 -3.95 17.41
N LEU A 253 5.15 -2.83 16.68
CA LEU A 253 5.26 -2.83 15.22
C LEU A 253 6.73 -2.81 14.79
N ILE A 254 7.16 -3.84 14.07
CA ILE A 254 8.55 -4.01 13.64
C ILE A 254 8.64 -4.09 12.13
N GLU A 255 9.62 -3.41 11.56
CA GLU A 255 9.97 -3.54 10.15
C GLU A 255 11.13 -4.50 9.95
N LEU A 256 10.89 -5.58 9.22
CA LEU A 256 11.94 -6.49 8.75
C LEU A 256 12.36 -6.10 7.34
N ALA A 257 13.62 -5.71 7.15
CA ALA A 257 14.17 -5.32 5.85
C ALA A 257 15.16 -6.37 5.34
N VAL A 258 14.86 -6.93 4.16
CA VAL A 258 15.65 -7.94 3.47
C VAL A 258 16.49 -7.25 2.38
N ARG A 259 17.82 -7.28 2.52
CA ARG A 259 18.73 -6.67 1.55
C ARG A 259 18.92 -7.56 0.30
N PRO A 260 18.98 -7.00 -0.92
CA PRO A 260 19.40 -7.75 -2.11
C PRO A 260 20.85 -8.28 -1.98
N PRO A 261 21.23 -9.36 -2.67
CA PRO A 261 20.45 -10.17 -3.61
C PRO A 261 19.75 -11.34 -2.89
N VAL A 262 18.42 -11.33 -2.83
CA VAL A 262 17.66 -12.41 -2.20
C VAL A 262 16.62 -12.90 -3.18
N GLY A 263 16.54 -14.22 -3.35
CA GLY A 263 15.53 -14.84 -4.19
C GLY A 263 14.13 -14.64 -3.61
N SER A 264 13.12 -14.43 -4.45
CA SER A 264 11.73 -14.31 -4.00
C SER A 264 11.29 -15.52 -3.17
N ASP A 265 11.81 -16.69 -3.48
CA ASP A 265 11.42 -17.96 -2.83
C ASP A 265 11.89 -18.01 -1.37
N GLN A 266 13.11 -17.54 -1.09
CA GLN A 266 13.65 -17.46 0.27
C GLN A 266 12.81 -16.50 1.13
N VAL A 267 12.41 -15.35 0.58
CA VAL A 267 11.54 -14.40 1.31
C VAL A 267 10.15 -14.98 1.55
N LEU A 268 9.61 -15.73 0.58
CA LEU A 268 8.33 -16.42 0.75
C LEU A 268 8.41 -17.55 1.79
N GLN A 269 9.54 -18.26 1.88
CA GLN A 269 9.79 -19.25 2.94
C GLN A 269 9.84 -18.57 4.30
N LEU A 270 10.64 -17.50 4.47
CA LEU A 270 10.67 -16.73 5.71
C LEU A 270 9.28 -16.24 6.11
N HIS A 271 8.54 -15.65 5.17
CA HIS A 271 7.17 -15.21 5.40
C HIS A 271 6.24 -16.36 5.84
N LYS A 272 6.35 -17.54 5.21
CA LYS A 272 5.58 -18.71 5.63
C LYS A 272 5.95 -19.12 7.05
N THR A 273 7.24 -19.22 7.38
CA THR A 273 7.72 -19.64 8.70
C THR A 273 7.24 -18.67 9.79
N LEU A 274 7.42 -17.36 9.59
CA LEU A 274 6.92 -16.33 10.52
C LEU A 274 5.41 -16.39 10.72
N ARG A 275 4.65 -16.68 9.66
CA ARG A 275 3.18 -16.80 9.74
C ARG A 275 2.69 -18.02 10.54
N HIS A 276 3.52 -19.05 10.72
CA HIS A 276 3.17 -20.20 11.56
C HIS A 276 3.39 -19.93 13.05
N MET A 277 4.07 -18.84 13.41
CA MET A 277 4.25 -18.42 14.79
C MET A 277 3.05 -17.57 15.23
N PRO A 278 2.21 -18.05 16.17
CA PRO A 278 0.96 -17.36 16.52
C PRO A 278 1.18 -16.00 17.20
N GLU A 279 2.37 -15.78 17.77
CA GLU A 279 2.73 -14.55 18.47
C GLU A 279 3.18 -13.43 17.50
N ILE A 280 3.34 -13.76 16.22
CA ILE A 280 3.80 -12.85 15.16
C ILE A 280 2.68 -12.68 14.13
N GLU A 281 2.05 -11.51 14.10
CA GLU A 281 1.14 -11.14 13.01
C GLU A 281 1.93 -10.52 11.85
N VAL A 282 1.97 -11.21 10.71
CA VAL A 282 2.58 -10.68 9.49
C VAL A 282 1.59 -9.78 8.77
N LEU A 283 1.90 -8.48 8.72
CA LEU A 283 1.00 -7.45 8.21
C LEU A 283 1.09 -7.27 6.69
N ASN A 284 2.26 -6.82 6.21
CA ASN A 284 2.47 -6.49 4.79
C ASN A 284 3.83 -6.97 4.29
N LEU A 285 3.87 -7.35 3.01
CA LEU A 285 5.09 -7.58 2.26
C LEU A 285 5.18 -6.52 1.16
N GLY A 286 6.13 -5.60 1.30
CA GLY A 286 6.38 -4.51 0.36
C GLY A 286 7.70 -4.68 -0.36
N ILE A 287 7.76 -4.34 -1.63
CA ILE A 287 9.02 -4.27 -2.39
C ILE A 287 9.43 -2.80 -2.46
N SER A 288 10.68 -2.52 -2.11
CA SER A 288 11.28 -1.18 -2.18
C SER A 288 12.40 -1.21 -3.21
N ASP A 289 12.35 -0.29 -4.17
CA ASP A 289 13.33 -0.21 -5.27
C ASP A 289 14.78 -0.04 -4.76
N ASP A 290 14.95 0.61 -3.60
CA ASP A 290 16.23 0.98 -3.01
C ASP A 290 16.66 0.09 -1.81
N LYS A 291 15.68 -0.45 -1.06
CA LYS A 291 15.92 -1.11 0.23
C LYS A 291 15.61 -2.60 0.24
N GLY A 292 15.27 -3.16 -0.92
CA GLY A 292 14.88 -4.56 -1.05
C GLY A 292 13.47 -4.83 -0.54
N ILE A 293 13.24 -6.04 -0.05
CA ILE A 293 11.90 -6.48 0.39
C ILE A 293 11.72 -6.11 1.87
N ARG A 294 10.54 -5.62 2.23
CA ARG A 294 10.19 -5.20 3.58
C ARG A 294 8.99 -6.00 4.05
N ILE A 295 9.07 -6.56 5.25
CA ILE A 295 7.99 -7.30 5.90
C ILE A 295 7.62 -6.55 7.17
N GLY A 296 6.37 -6.10 7.28
CA GLY A 296 5.84 -5.52 8.51
C GLY A 296 5.37 -6.63 9.44
N LEU A 297 5.84 -6.63 10.68
CA LEU A 297 5.48 -7.58 11.72
C LEU A 297 4.82 -6.83 12.88
N PHE A 298 3.79 -7.42 13.49
CA PHE A 298 3.22 -6.95 14.73
C PHE A 298 3.35 -8.06 15.78
N LEU A 299 3.96 -7.73 16.92
CA LEU A 299 4.18 -8.66 18.02
C LEU A 299 3.21 -8.34 19.15
N GLU A 300 2.39 -9.33 19.53
CA GLU A 300 1.42 -9.19 20.63
C GLU A 300 2.08 -9.25 22.01
N SER A 301 3.27 -9.85 22.11
CA SER A 301 4.03 -9.98 23.36
C SER A 301 5.54 -9.83 23.12
N PRO A 302 6.34 -9.48 24.15
CA PRO A 302 7.78 -9.31 24.01
C PRO A 302 8.47 -10.60 23.58
N LEU A 303 9.17 -10.59 22.44
CA LEU A 303 9.86 -11.74 21.87
C LEU A 303 11.33 -11.48 21.56
N PRO A 304 12.24 -12.46 21.75
CA PRO A 304 13.64 -12.37 21.35
C PRO A 304 13.78 -12.56 19.84
N LEU A 305 13.21 -11.62 19.07
CA LEU A 305 13.02 -11.76 17.63
C LEU A 305 14.35 -11.95 16.87
N LEU A 306 15.44 -11.34 17.34
CA LEU A 306 16.78 -11.54 16.74
C LEU A 306 17.26 -12.99 16.85
N GLU A 307 17.08 -13.63 18.02
CA GLU A 307 17.47 -15.02 18.24
C GLU A 307 16.63 -15.95 17.37
N ILE A 308 15.31 -15.74 17.36
CA ILE A 308 14.38 -16.52 16.53
C ILE A 308 14.77 -16.41 15.06
N LEU A 309 14.99 -15.20 14.55
CA LEU A 309 15.38 -14.98 13.16
C LEU A 309 16.73 -15.61 12.85
N SER A 310 17.72 -15.52 13.73
CA SER A 310 19.05 -16.12 13.54
C SER A 310 19.05 -17.65 13.58
N ALA A 311 18.04 -18.26 14.20
CA ALA A 311 17.88 -19.71 14.25
C ALA A 311 17.21 -20.28 12.99
N LEU A 312 16.68 -19.43 12.11
CA LEU A 312 16.03 -19.86 10.86
C LEU A 312 17.08 -20.21 9.79
N PRO A 313 16.94 -21.33 9.08
CA PRO A 313 17.93 -21.76 8.08
C PRO A 313 18.01 -20.80 6.87
N GLU A 314 16.96 -20.03 6.61
CA GLU A 314 16.93 -19.04 5.53
C GLU A 314 17.74 -17.77 5.87
N VAL A 315 18.04 -17.53 7.14
CA VAL A 315 18.64 -16.28 7.62
C VAL A 315 20.10 -16.51 8.03
N GLU A 316 21.02 -15.81 7.37
CA GLU A 316 22.43 -15.83 7.73
C GLU A 316 22.74 -14.90 8.91
N LYS A 317 22.17 -13.69 8.88
CA LYS A 317 22.40 -12.68 9.93
C LYS A 317 21.16 -11.81 10.10
N ALA A 318 20.81 -11.54 11.35
CA ALA A 318 19.82 -10.55 11.73
C ALA A 318 20.49 -9.47 12.59
N ALA A 319 20.23 -8.20 12.28
CA ALA A 319 20.79 -7.07 13.01
C ALA A 319 19.77 -5.95 13.16
N GLU A 320 19.68 -5.36 14.35
CA GLU A 320 18.84 -4.20 14.60
C GLU A 320 19.47 -2.91 14.05
N VAL A 321 18.63 -2.04 13.49
CA VAL A 321 19.01 -0.72 13.00
C VAL A 321 18.13 0.34 13.65
N LYS A 322 18.79 1.32 14.29
CA LYS A 322 18.10 2.48 14.87
C LYS A 322 17.35 3.25 13.80
N LEU A 323 16.04 3.36 13.99
CA LEU A 323 15.17 4.13 13.12
C LEU A 323 15.44 5.63 13.25
N ARG A 324 15.35 6.36 12.14
CA ARG A 324 15.34 7.83 12.18
C ARG A 324 13.98 8.32 12.68
N PRO A 325 13.93 9.36 13.51
CA PRO A 325 12.67 9.96 13.94
C PRO A 325 11.85 10.41 12.71
N GLY A 326 10.54 10.15 12.74
CA GLY A 326 9.63 10.46 11.62
C GLY A 326 9.52 9.37 10.54
N TYR A 327 10.10 8.18 10.77
CA TYR A 327 9.89 7.05 9.88
C TYR A 327 8.49 6.45 10.06
N VAL A 328 7.72 6.37 8.97
CA VAL A 328 6.35 5.86 8.96
C VAL A 328 6.20 4.68 8.00
N ILE A 329 5.45 3.66 8.43
CA ILE A 329 4.96 2.57 7.59
C ILE A 329 3.50 2.83 7.26
N TYR A 330 3.14 2.58 6.01
CA TYR A 330 1.77 2.64 5.55
C TYR A 330 1.19 1.24 5.50
N ASP A 331 0.22 0.97 6.36
CA ASP A 331 -0.53 -0.27 6.42
C ASP A 331 -1.99 -0.01 6.00
N ARG A 332 -2.57 -0.88 5.16
CA ARG A 332 -3.97 -0.69 4.72
C ARG A 332 -4.99 -0.91 5.84
N ARG A 333 -4.65 -1.71 6.86
CA ARG A 333 -5.49 -2.04 8.02
C ARG A 333 -5.24 -1.07 9.18
N LEU A 334 -3.97 -0.82 9.51
CA LEU A 334 -3.58 0.00 10.68
C LEU A 334 -3.46 1.50 10.37
N GLY A 335 -3.43 1.88 9.09
CA GLY A 335 -3.21 3.26 8.67
C GLY A 335 -1.73 3.64 8.69
N VAL A 336 -1.43 4.88 9.10
CA VAL A 336 -0.05 5.37 9.24
C VAL A 336 0.43 5.00 10.62
N ALA A 337 1.41 4.08 10.70
CA ALA A 337 2.00 3.64 11.97
C ALA A 337 3.51 3.80 11.93
N THR A 338 4.11 4.28 13.02
CA THR A 338 5.56 4.38 13.18
C THR A 338 6.05 3.06 13.79
N PRO A 339 6.92 2.29 13.11
CA PRO A 339 7.49 1.10 13.71
C PRO A 339 8.38 1.48 14.90
N ASP A 340 8.33 0.65 15.92
CA ASP A 340 9.13 0.78 17.13
C ASP A 340 10.59 0.39 16.87
N SER A 341 10.81 -0.53 15.93
CA SER A 341 12.13 -1.07 15.61
C SER A 341 12.25 -1.50 14.16
N LYS A 342 13.49 -1.53 13.67
CA LYS A 342 13.82 -2.05 12.34
C LYS A 342 14.93 -3.08 12.44
N ILE A 343 14.71 -4.25 11.86
CA ILE A 343 15.68 -5.33 11.80
C ILE A 343 16.05 -5.55 10.34
N ILE A 344 17.34 -5.62 10.05
CA ILE A 344 17.86 -6.00 8.74
C ILE A 344 18.24 -7.48 8.78
N VAL A 345 17.82 -8.20 7.74
CA VAL A 345 18.09 -9.62 7.55
C VAL A 345 18.91 -9.82 6.28
N THR A 346 19.98 -10.61 6.39
CA THR A 346 20.75 -11.15 5.25
C THR A 346 20.55 -12.65 5.16
N TYR A 347 20.55 -13.17 3.94
CA TYR A 347 20.23 -14.58 3.65
C TYR A 347 21.50 -15.32 3.25
N THR A 348 21.49 -16.62 3.54
CA THR A 348 22.51 -17.55 3.05
C THR A 348 22.44 -17.60 1.51
N LYS A 349 23.60 -17.44 0.87
CA LYS A 349 23.73 -17.44 -0.60
C LYS A 349 23.48 -18.82 -1.20
#